data_AF-A0A257UPJ1-F1
#
_entry.id   AF-A0A257UPJ1-F1
#
_cell.length_a   1.000
_cell.length_b   1.000
_cell.length_c   1.000
_cell.angle_alpha   90.00
_cell.angle_beta   90.00
_cell.angle_gamma   90.00
#
_symmetry.space_group_name_H-M   'P 1'
#
loop_
_entity.id
_entity.type
_entity.pdbx_description
1 polymer ?
#
loop_
_entity_poly.entity_id
_entity_poly.type
_entity_poly.pdbx_seq_one_letter_code
_entity_poly.pdbx_strand_id
1 'polypeptide(L)'
;MSKTLLAGLGIMMFTLPAYAQTLAKVGGVPVTLQQVIAANPAARSNKTDRQNTLIALINRQAAINEAENLHLENTTAYKNNITEIKDNTLINLDAQRYIKAHPIKPIQIKQEYEKIFGQPMPMEYRLRVIQTATY
;
A
#
# COMPACT_ATOMS: atom_id res chain seq x y z
N MET A 1 16.70 25.29 -62.06
CA MET A 1 18.08 25.12 -61.52
C MET A 1 18.25 26.19 -60.45
N SER A 2 18.78 26.01 -59.24
CA SER A 2 19.24 24.89 -58.43
C SER A 2 19.60 25.53 -57.08
N LYS A 3 18.89 25.17 -56.00
CA LYS A 3 19.43 24.51 -54.79
C LYS A 3 20.43 25.33 -53.92
N THR A 4 19.99 25.49 -52.66
CA THR A 4 20.78 25.38 -51.39
C THR A 4 21.76 26.54 -51.08
N LEU A 5 21.88 27.10 -49.87
CA LEU A 5 22.07 26.49 -48.55
C LEU A 5 21.80 27.49 -47.39
N LEU A 6 21.40 26.91 -46.24
CA LEU A 6 21.72 27.27 -44.84
C LEU A 6 21.21 28.62 -44.27
N ALA A 7 20.81 28.74 -43.02
CA ALA A 7 20.53 27.80 -41.95
C ALA A 7 20.05 28.63 -40.75
N GLY A 8 19.20 28.02 -39.93
CA GLY A 8 19.06 28.44 -38.54
C GLY A 8 17.83 29.29 -38.29
N LEU A 9 16.72 28.63 -38.00
CA LEU A 9 15.78 29.15 -37.01
C LEU A 9 14.93 28.01 -36.44
N GLY A 10 15.32 27.62 -35.23
CA GLY A 10 14.41 27.21 -34.17
C GLY A 10 13.53 26.02 -34.46
N ILE A 11 14.06 24.81 -34.30
CA ILE A 11 13.25 23.65 -33.93
C ILE A 11 12.66 23.96 -32.53
N MET A 12 11.44 24.49 -32.48
CA MET A 12 10.62 24.39 -31.27
C MET A 12 10.11 22.95 -31.16
N MET A 13 10.94 22.09 -30.57
CA MET A 13 10.43 20.88 -29.94
C MET A 13 9.59 21.35 -28.75
N PHE A 14 8.28 21.51 -28.94
CA PHE A 14 7.36 21.42 -27.82
C PHE A 14 7.50 20.02 -27.25
N THR A 15 8.35 19.86 -26.24
CA THR A 15 8.34 18.70 -25.36
C THR A 15 7.05 18.79 -24.55
N LEU A 16 5.93 18.41 -25.18
CA LEU A 16 4.70 18.12 -24.45
C LEU A 16 5.07 17.12 -23.35
N PRO A 17 4.77 17.40 -22.08
CA PRO A 17 5.02 16.45 -21.02
C PRO A 17 4.23 15.17 -21.36
N ALA A 18 4.94 14.12 -21.78
CA ALA A 18 4.41 12.79 -22.07
C ALA A 18 4.06 12.06 -20.75
N TYR A 19 3.21 12.66 -19.93
CA TYR A 19 2.87 12.17 -18.60
C TYR A 19 1.37 11.87 -18.52
N ALA A 20 1.08 10.63 -18.12
CA ALA A 20 -0.23 10.03 -17.92
C ALA A 20 -1.04 9.67 -19.18
N GLN A 21 -0.82 8.43 -19.67
CA GLN A 21 -1.74 7.79 -20.62
C GLN A 21 -3.13 7.66 -19.95
N THR A 22 -4.03 8.57 -20.30
CA THR A 22 -5.39 8.60 -19.77
C THR A 22 -6.19 7.49 -20.44
N LEU A 23 -6.72 6.56 -19.65
CA LEU A 23 -7.41 5.38 -20.17
C LEU A 23 -8.94 5.56 -20.20
N ALA A 24 -9.48 6.34 -19.28
CA ALA A 24 -10.90 6.67 -19.21
C ALA A 24 -11.12 8.02 -18.50
N LYS A 25 -12.31 8.59 -18.65
CA LYS A 25 -12.78 9.75 -17.87
C LYS A 25 -14.15 9.44 -17.30
N VAL A 26 -14.35 9.69 -16.00
CA VAL A 26 -15.63 9.45 -15.30
C VAL A 26 -16.02 10.73 -14.58
N GLY A 27 -17.13 11.36 -14.98
CA GLY A 27 -17.58 12.64 -14.40
C GLY A 27 -16.55 13.77 -14.50
N GLY A 28 -15.70 13.77 -15.53
CA GLY A 28 -14.62 14.76 -15.69
C GLY A 28 -13.29 14.36 -15.04
N VAL A 29 -13.25 13.36 -14.16
CA VAL A 29 -12.01 12.88 -13.52
C VAL A 29 -11.29 11.88 -14.45
N PRO A 30 -10.02 12.14 -14.84
CA PRO A 30 -9.25 11.22 -15.68
C PRO A 30 -8.71 10.04 -14.86
N VAL A 31 -9.00 8.82 -15.31
CA VAL A 31 -8.39 7.60 -14.80
C VAL A 31 -7.14 7.29 -15.65
N THR A 32 -5.98 7.40 -15.03
CA THR A 32 -4.68 7.25 -15.71
C THR A 32 -4.13 5.84 -15.55
N LEU A 33 -3.29 5.40 -16.51
CA LEU A 33 -2.59 4.11 -16.42
C LEU A 33 -1.78 3.99 -15.11
N GLN A 34 -1.21 5.09 -14.62
CA GLN A 34 -0.44 5.10 -13.38
C GLN A 34 -1.30 4.79 -12.16
N GLN A 35 -2.54 5.30 -12.11
CA GLN A 35 -3.48 4.99 -11.02
C GLN A 35 -3.91 3.52 -11.06
N VAL A 36 -4.11 2.95 -12.25
CA VAL A 36 -4.40 1.52 -12.42
C VAL A 36 -3.24 0.66 -11.91
N ILE A 37 -2.00 1.03 -12.25
CA ILE A 37 -0.79 0.31 -11.78
C ILE A 37 -0.57 0.48 -10.28
N ALA A 38 -0.83 1.68 -9.73
CA ALA A 38 -0.72 1.93 -8.29
C ALA A 38 -1.74 1.13 -7.48
N ALA A 39 -2.96 0.95 -8.01
CA ALA A 39 -3.98 0.11 -7.40
C ALA A 39 -3.67 -1.39 -7.54
N ASN A 40 -3.08 -1.81 -8.66
CA ASN A 40 -2.66 -3.19 -8.89
C ASN A 40 -1.35 -3.24 -9.69
N PRO A 41 -0.20 -3.54 -9.05
CA PRO A 41 1.09 -3.63 -9.75
C PRO A 41 1.12 -4.63 -10.89
N ALA A 42 0.32 -5.71 -10.83
CA ALA A 42 0.21 -6.71 -11.89
C ALA A 42 -0.40 -6.15 -13.19
N ALA A 43 -1.16 -5.05 -13.11
CA ALA A 43 -1.71 -4.34 -14.27
C ALA A 43 -0.64 -3.75 -15.19
N ARG A 44 0.62 -3.66 -14.74
CA ARG A 44 1.75 -3.25 -15.57
C ARG A 44 2.00 -4.23 -16.70
N SER A 45 2.05 -5.53 -16.41
CA SER A 45 2.38 -6.59 -17.36
C SER A 45 1.16 -7.36 -17.88
N ASN A 46 0.09 -7.48 -17.09
CA ASN A 46 -1.11 -8.22 -17.46
C ASN A 46 -2.24 -7.31 -17.95
N LYS A 47 -2.67 -7.51 -19.20
CA LYS A 47 -3.76 -6.74 -19.82
C LYS A 47 -5.13 -7.01 -19.17
N THR A 48 -5.39 -8.24 -18.75
CA THR A 48 -6.65 -8.63 -18.09
C THR A 48 -6.76 -7.96 -16.73
N ASP A 49 -5.70 -8.02 -15.93
CA ASP A 49 -5.65 -7.35 -14.62
C ASP A 49 -5.79 -5.83 -14.76
N ARG A 50 -5.18 -5.25 -15.81
CA ARG A 50 -5.33 -3.83 -16.13
C ARG A 50 -6.78 -3.46 -16.44
N GLN A 51 -7.47 -4.25 -17.26
CA GLN A 51 -8.86 -3.97 -17.62
C GLN A 51 -9.80 -4.13 -16.43
N ASN A 52 -9.62 -5.20 -15.63
CA ASN A 52 -10.40 -5.42 -14.41
C ASN A 52 -10.20 -4.29 -13.39
N THR A 53 -8.94 -3.89 -13.18
CA THR A 53 -8.60 -2.80 -12.26
C THR A 53 -9.13 -1.46 -12.78
N LEU A 54 -9.07 -1.20 -14.10
CA LEU A 54 -9.65 -0.01 -14.71
C LEU A 54 -11.16 0.07 -14.48
N ILE A 55 -11.90 -1.02 -14.73
CA ILE A 55 -13.36 -1.08 -14.49
C ILE A 55 -13.66 -0.85 -13.01
N ALA A 56 -12.89 -1.45 -12.10
CA ALA A 56 -13.07 -1.25 -10.66
C ALA A 56 -12.87 0.23 -10.26
N LEU A 57 -11.86 0.90 -10.80
CA LEU A 57 -11.63 2.34 -10.56
C LEU A 57 -12.73 3.21 -11.14
N ILE A 58 -13.24 2.87 -12.33
CA ILE A 58 -14.37 3.57 -12.96
C ILE A 58 -15.62 3.45 -12.09
N ASN A 59 -15.96 2.24 -11.65
CA ASN A 59 -17.13 1.98 -10.80
C ASN A 59 -17.01 2.69 -9.46
N ARG A 60 -15.82 2.70 -8.86
CA ARG A 60 -15.55 3.46 -7.63
C ARG A 60 -15.77 4.95 -7.84
N GLN A 61 -15.25 5.52 -8.93
CA GLN A 61 -15.42 6.94 -9.21
C GLN A 61 -16.89 7.29 -9.47
N ALA A 62 -17.62 6.42 -10.17
CA ALA A 62 -19.06 6.61 -10.37
C ALA A 62 -19.83 6.66 -9.04
N ALA A 63 -19.53 5.76 -8.11
CA ALA A 63 -20.12 5.76 -6.77
C ALA A 63 -19.75 7.01 -5.95
N ILE A 64 -18.51 7.52 -6.09
CA ILE A 64 -18.10 8.78 -5.46
C ILE A 64 -18.88 9.96 -6.03
N ASN A 65 -19.01 10.04 -7.35
CA ASN A 65 -19.77 11.11 -8.00
C ASN A 65 -21.24 11.09 -7.56
N GLU A 66 -21.83 9.90 -7.37
CA GLU A 66 -23.17 9.76 -6.82
C GLU A 66 -23.24 10.25 -5.36
N ALA A 67 -22.27 9.87 -4.52
CA ALA A 67 -22.18 10.33 -3.14
C ALA A 67 -22.02 11.86 -3.03
N GLU A 68 -21.23 12.47 -3.92
CA GLU A 68 -21.06 13.93 -4.01
C GLU A 68 -22.36 14.62 -4.45
N ASN A 69 -23.08 14.06 -5.42
CA ASN A 69 -24.39 14.57 -5.83
C ASN A 69 -25.43 14.49 -4.69
N LEU A 70 -25.29 13.50 -3.80
CA LEU A 70 -26.13 13.35 -2.60
C LEU A 70 -25.61 14.17 -1.41
N HIS A 71 -24.51 14.90 -1.57
CA HIS A 71 -23.87 15.71 -0.53
C HIS A 71 -23.56 14.94 0.76
N LEU A 72 -23.21 13.66 0.64
CA LEU A 72 -22.95 12.79 1.79
C LEU A 72 -21.77 13.29 2.64
N GLU A 73 -20.83 14.01 2.02
CA GLU A 73 -19.70 14.67 2.68
C GLU A 73 -20.10 15.74 3.70
N ASN A 74 -21.29 16.32 3.56
CA ASN A 74 -21.78 17.35 4.48
C ASN A 74 -22.44 16.77 5.73
N THR A 75 -22.79 15.48 5.71
CA THR A 75 -23.45 14.80 6.82
C THR A 75 -22.56 14.74 8.06
N THR A 76 -23.18 14.83 9.24
CA THR A 76 -22.47 14.64 10.51
C THR A 76 -21.84 13.26 10.61
N ALA A 77 -22.51 12.23 10.06
CA ALA A 77 -22.00 10.87 10.02
C ALA A 77 -20.65 10.80 9.27
N TYR A 78 -20.55 11.38 8.07
CA TYR A 78 -19.29 11.42 7.32
C TYR A 78 -18.18 12.15 8.09
N LYS A 79 -18.48 13.33 8.63
CA LYS A 79 -17.50 14.15 9.38
C LYS A 79 -16.96 13.43 10.61
N ASN A 80 -17.83 12.73 11.35
CA ASN A 80 -17.42 11.93 12.50
C ASN A 80 -16.50 10.79 12.08
N ASN A 81 -16.86 10.04 11.03
CA ASN A 81 -16.05 8.94 10.52
C ASN A 81 -14.67 9.42 10.03
N ILE A 82 -14.61 10.56 9.31
CA ILE A 82 -13.33 11.11 8.85
C ILE A 82 -12.45 11.53 10.02
N THR A 83 -13.03 12.11 11.07
CA THR A 83 -12.29 12.49 12.29
C THR A 83 -11.70 11.26 12.96
N GLU A 84 -12.50 10.21 13.16
CA GLU A 84 -12.05 8.95 13.74
C GLU A 84 -10.95 8.28 12.90
N ILE A 85 -11.14 8.19 11.58
CA ILE A 85 -10.15 7.61 10.66
C ILE A 85 -8.84 8.41 10.71
N LYS A 86 -8.93 9.74 10.77
CA LYS A 86 -7.76 10.61 10.86
C LYS A 86 -6.98 10.35 12.15
N ASP A 87 -7.67 10.29 13.29
CA ASP A 87 -7.03 10.07 14.59
C ASP A 87 -6.36 8.69 14.64
N ASN A 88 -7.07 7.65 14.20
CA ASN A 88 -6.53 6.28 14.11
C ASN A 88 -5.33 6.20 13.17
N THR A 89 -5.35 6.92 12.04
CA THR A 89 -4.23 6.93 11.11
C THR A 89 -3.01 7.61 11.72
N LEU A 90 -3.19 8.73 12.43
CA LEU A 90 -2.11 9.44 13.11
C LEU A 90 -1.46 8.59 14.20
N ILE A 91 -2.27 7.91 15.02
CA ILE A 91 -1.77 7.00 16.06
C ILE A 91 -0.94 5.88 15.43
N ASN A 92 -1.44 5.26 14.35
CA ASN A 92 -0.72 4.19 13.68
C ASN A 92 0.59 4.67 13.04
N LEU A 93 0.61 5.86 12.44
CA LEU A 93 1.82 6.44 11.88
C LEU A 93 2.84 6.78 12.96
N ASP A 94 2.40 7.31 14.09
CA ASP A 94 3.27 7.60 15.23
C ASP A 94 3.85 6.31 15.83
N ALA A 95 3.03 5.29 16.05
CA ALA A 95 3.48 3.98 16.50
C ALA A 95 4.50 3.35 15.53
N GLN A 96 4.25 3.40 14.22
CA GLN A 96 5.20 2.92 13.21
C GLN A 96 6.51 3.73 13.22
N ARG A 97 6.43 5.05 13.42
CA ARG A 97 7.61 5.91 13.54
C ARG A 97 8.40 5.55 14.79
N TYR A 98 7.74 5.35 15.92
CA TYR A 98 8.37 4.97 17.19
C TYR A 98 9.09 3.63 17.07
N ILE A 99 8.43 2.60 16.51
CA ILE A 99 9.04 1.28 16.29
C ILE A 99 10.27 1.37 15.39
N LYS A 100 10.21 2.18 14.32
CA LYS A 100 11.36 2.42 13.43
C LYS A 100 12.51 3.14 14.13
N ALA A 101 12.22 4.09 15.00
CA ALA A 101 13.22 4.82 15.78
C ALA A 101 13.82 3.97 16.91
N HIS A 102 13.08 3.00 17.42
CA HIS A 102 13.46 2.12 18.52
C HIS A 102 13.42 0.64 18.07
N PRO A 103 14.35 0.22 17.19
CA PRO A 103 14.38 -1.18 16.75
C PRO A 103 14.65 -2.10 17.95
N ILE A 104 13.81 -3.12 18.08
CA ILE A 104 13.95 -4.14 19.11
C ILE A 104 15.23 -4.93 18.84
N LYS A 105 16.18 -4.85 19.77
CA LYS A 105 17.47 -5.52 19.62
C LYS A 105 17.32 -7.02 19.93
N PRO A 106 18.06 -7.92 19.25
CA PRO A 106 18.02 -9.35 19.54
C PRO A 106 18.30 -9.69 21.01
N ILE A 107 19.15 -8.91 21.68
CA ILE A 107 19.45 -9.08 23.10
C ILE A 107 18.22 -8.83 24.00
N GLN A 108 17.37 -7.87 23.65
CA GLN A 108 16.14 -7.57 24.39
C GLN A 108 15.11 -8.68 24.21
N ILE A 109 15.02 -9.26 23.01
CA ILE A 109 14.18 -10.42 22.73
C ILE A 109 14.63 -11.61 23.58
N LYS A 110 15.94 -11.88 23.63
CA LYS A 110 16.50 -12.97 24.44
C LYS A 110 16.22 -12.75 25.94
N GLN A 111 16.41 -11.53 26.44
CA GLN A 111 16.13 -11.19 27.83
C GLN A 111 14.67 -11.40 28.21
N GLU A 112 13.72 -10.96 27.37
CA GLU A 112 12.30 -11.19 27.64
C GLU A 112 11.89 -12.66 27.48
N TYR A 113 12.51 -13.38 26.54
CA TYR A 113 12.32 -14.83 26.44
C TYR A 113 12.78 -15.55 27.72
N GLU A 114 13.98 -15.25 28.21
CA GLU A 114 14.51 -15.83 29.44
C GLU A 114 13.68 -15.45 30.67
N LYS A 115 13.08 -14.25 30.70
CA LYS A 115 12.15 -13.85 31.78
C LYS A 115 10.88 -14.69 31.82
N ILE A 116 10.32 -15.02 30.65
CA ILE A 116 9.04 -15.75 30.54
C ILE A 116 9.27 -17.27 30.61
N PHE A 117 10.30 -17.78 29.94
CA PHE A 117 10.54 -19.21 29.71
C PHE A 117 11.83 -19.74 30.35
N GLY A 118 12.65 -18.87 30.94
CA GLY A 118 13.85 -19.30 31.67
C GLY A 118 13.54 -19.85 33.07
N GLN A 119 12.28 -19.76 33.51
CA GLN A 119 11.83 -20.51 34.69
C GLN A 119 11.60 -21.97 34.29
N PRO A 120 12.15 -22.94 35.04
CA PRO A 120 11.94 -24.34 34.73
C PRO A 120 10.44 -24.66 34.85
N MET A 121 9.79 -24.91 33.70
CA MET A 121 8.47 -25.54 33.72
C MET A 121 8.62 -26.96 34.26
N PRO A 122 7.70 -27.43 35.11
CA PRO A 122 7.68 -28.82 35.52
C PRO A 122 7.51 -29.70 34.26
N MET A 123 8.58 -30.40 33.90
CA MET A 123 8.58 -31.39 32.83
C MET A 123 8.16 -32.73 33.45
N GLU A 124 6.97 -33.20 33.13
CA GLU A 124 6.50 -34.51 33.55
C GLU A 124 6.93 -35.58 32.54
N TYR A 125 7.69 -36.58 33.01
CA TYR A 125 8.10 -37.71 32.19
C TYR A 125 7.50 -39.01 32.75
N ARG A 126 6.91 -39.83 31.88
CA ARG A 126 6.51 -41.20 32.21
C ARG A 126 7.57 -42.17 31.71
N LEU A 127 8.38 -42.71 32.64
CA LEU A 127 9.46 -43.64 32.32
C LEU A 127 9.17 -45.03 32.87
N ARG A 128 9.57 -46.07 32.12
CA ARG A 128 9.65 -47.46 32.59
C ARG A 128 11.12 -47.82 32.75
N VAL A 129 11.58 -47.98 33.99
CA VAL A 129 12.97 -48.34 34.30
C VAL A 129 13.03 -49.83 34.64
N ILE A 130 13.95 -50.55 34.01
CA ILE A 130 14.29 -51.93 34.36
C ILE A 130 15.73 -51.90 34.86
N GLN A 131 15.96 -52.31 36.11
CA GLN A 131 17.29 -52.41 36.69
C GLN A 131 17.74 -53.87 36.66
N THR A 132 18.94 -54.13 36.15
CA THR A 132 19.57 -55.46 36.16
C THR A 132 20.90 -55.38 36.88
N ALA A 133 21.19 -56.36 37.75
CA ALA A 133 22.50 -56.45 38.41
C ALA A 133 23.54 -56.92 37.38
N THR A 134 24.56 -56.09 37.14
CA THR A 134 25.74 -56.47 36.36
C THR A 134 26.70 -57.18 37.30
N TYR A 135 26.95 -58.47 37.07
CA TYR A 135 28.00 -59.26 37.72
C TYR A 135 29.27 -59.24 36.87
#